data_AF-A0A3N5EIJ1-F1
#
_entry.id   AF-A0A3N5EIJ1-F1
#
_cell.length_a   1.000
_cell.length_b   1.000
_cell.length_c   1.000
_cell.angle_alpha   90.00
_cell.angle_beta   90.00
_cell.angle_gamma   90.00
#
_symmetry.space_group_name_H-M   'P 1'
#
loop_
_entity.id
_entity.type
_entity.pdbx_description
1 polymer ?
#
loop_
_entity_poly.entity_id
_entity_poly.type
_entity_poly.pdbx_seq_one_letter_code
_entity_poly.pdbx_strand_id
1 'polypeptide(L)'
;MGRQIFYCDICGDQIRSADFDSGQAFEIDNRKFCLKCGPEMLRTLPKDQYKEIFQSITTPSRPFPAATSDTPRTKRIALPTDPKPSAGPWIAVGGVAAILVCGFLWWGLGSSAPEPVPVTAKPVRPPEQKKAPPPPKESPPPPTPPAPPPSVPASPNKDQVALDALRKAQEWATANPGDFDGTIRKFQDAGFLATGTSAQAEAGKALELWRQKQREFFAAEIATLEPDVKAAVKEEQFRKALD
;
A
#
# COMPACT_ATOMS: atom_id res chain seq x y z
N MET A 1 23.68 2.71 -23.83
CA MET A 1 22.72 2.22 -22.82
C MET A 1 21.44 3.01 -22.99
N GLY A 2 20.30 2.36 -23.28
CA GLY A 2 19.03 3.06 -23.48
C GLY A 2 18.52 3.65 -22.17
N ARG A 3 18.13 4.93 -22.18
CA ARG A 3 17.45 5.55 -21.03
C ARG A 3 15.97 5.18 -21.11
N GLN A 4 15.40 4.65 -20.03
CA GLN A 4 13.97 4.37 -19.96
C GLN A 4 13.20 5.69 -19.91
N ILE A 5 12.09 5.73 -20.65
CA ILE A 5 11.20 6.87 -20.73
C ILE A 5 9.87 6.42 -20.16
N PHE A 6 9.34 7.21 -19.23
CA PHE A 6 8.05 7.02 -18.63
C PHE A 6 7.15 8.20 -18.96
N TYR A 7 5.86 8.06 -18.69
CA TYR A 7 4.87 9.11 -18.88
C TYR A 7 4.07 9.29 -17.59
N CYS A 8 3.71 10.53 -17.28
CA CYS A 8 2.84 10.82 -16.16
C CYS A 8 1.43 10.26 -16.42
N ASP A 9 0.86 9.53 -15.47
CA ASP A 9 -0.47 8.92 -15.60
C ASP A 9 -1.62 9.96 -15.66
N ILE A 10 -1.36 11.19 -15.21
CA ILE A 10 -2.36 12.27 -15.17
C ILE A 10 -2.24 13.20 -16.39
N CYS A 11 -1.07 13.80 -16.62
CA CYS A 11 -0.89 14.79 -17.70
C CYS A 11 -0.25 14.22 -18.98
N GLY A 12 0.30 13.00 -18.95
CA GLY A 12 1.02 12.43 -20.09
C GLY A 12 2.39 13.05 -20.36
N ASP A 13 2.91 13.92 -19.49
CA ASP A 13 4.26 14.49 -19.66
C ASP A 13 5.33 13.40 -19.62
N GLN A 14 6.35 13.55 -20.47
CA GLN A 14 7.48 12.63 -20.53
C GLN A 14 8.37 12.78 -19.29
N ILE A 15 8.56 11.69 -18.56
CA ILE A 15 9.41 11.58 -17.38
C ILE A 15 10.63 10.71 -17.71
N ARG A 16 11.83 11.21 -17.43
CA ARG A 16 13.09 10.50 -17.62
C ARG A 16 13.61 9.95 -16.29
N SER A 17 14.52 8.99 -16.35
CA SER A 17 15.16 8.41 -15.15
C SER A 17 15.79 9.49 -14.23
N ALA A 18 16.39 10.53 -14.84
CA ALA A 18 17.00 11.63 -14.10
C ALA A 18 15.98 12.50 -13.33
N ASP A 19 14.70 12.47 -13.72
CA ASP A 19 13.64 13.20 -13.02
C ASP A 19 13.26 12.50 -11.71
N PHE A 20 13.39 11.17 -11.64
CA PHE A 20 13.27 10.44 -10.38
C PHE A 20 14.46 10.73 -9.46
N ASP A 21 15.69 10.71 -10.01
CA ASP A 21 16.91 11.00 -9.25
C ASP A 21 16.94 12.43 -8.68
N SER A 22 16.33 13.38 -9.38
CA SER A 22 16.22 14.79 -8.96
C SER A 22 14.96 15.10 -8.13
N GLY A 23 14.08 14.12 -7.90
CA GLY A 23 12.82 14.32 -7.17
C GLY A 23 11.76 15.12 -7.93
N GLN A 24 11.91 15.27 -9.25
CA GLN A 24 10.91 15.87 -10.16
C GLN A 24 9.81 14.88 -10.57
N ALA A 25 9.99 13.59 -10.28
CA ALA A 25 9.00 12.55 -10.47
C ALA A 25 9.04 11.52 -9.34
N PHE A 26 7.92 10.85 -9.12
CA PHE A 26 7.80 9.81 -8.12
C PHE A 26 6.90 8.66 -8.58
N GLU A 27 7.03 7.52 -7.92
CA GLU A 27 6.31 6.28 -8.21
C GLU A 27 5.46 5.87 -7.02
N ILE A 28 4.16 5.65 -7.25
CA ILE A 28 3.20 5.16 -6.25
C ILE A 28 2.40 4.04 -6.91
N ASP A 29 2.36 2.86 -6.29
CA ASP A 29 1.62 1.68 -6.78
C ASP A 29 1.91 1.36 -8.27
N ASN A 30 3.18 1.36 -8.67
CA ASN A 30 3.65 1.17 -10.06
C ASN A 30 3.17 2.23 -11.08
N ARG A 31 2.55 3.33 -10.62
CA ARG A 31 2.17 4.48 -11.44
C ARG A 31 3.16 5.61 -11.22
N LYS A 32 3.48 6.33 -12.29
CA LYS A 32 4.51 7.36 -12.33
C LYS A 32 3.87 8.73 -12.49
N PHE A 33 4.26 9.67 -11.64
CA PHE A 33 3.68 11.01 -11.60
C PHE A 33 4.78 12.07 -11.64
N CYS A 34 4.53 13.16 -12.36
CA CYS A 34 5.40 14.33 -12.31
C CYS A 34 5.11 15.15 -11.04
N LEU A 35 6.04 16.01 -10.64
CA LEU A 35 5.92 16.86 -9.45
C LEU A 35 4.65 17.73 -9.44
N LYS A 36 4.16 18.15 -10.62
CA LYS A 36 2.97 19.00 -10.76
C LYS A 36 1.68 18.26 -10.43
N CYS A 37 1.53 17.03 -10.92
CA CYS A 37 0.34 16.21 -10.73
C CYS A 37 0.35 15.47 -9.38
N GLY A 38 1.49 15.46 -8.72
CA GLY A 38 1.68 14.74 -7.49
C GLY A 38 0.71 15.06 -6.33
N PRO A 39 0.47 16.34 -6.02
CA PRO A 39 -0.47 16.72 -4.96
C PRO A 39 -1.90 16.24 -5.20
N GLU A 40 -2.32 16.11 -6.46
CA GLU A 40 -3.65 15.62 -6.82
C GLU A 40 -3.77 14.12 -6.55
N MET A 41 -2.75 13.34 -6.93
CA MET A 41 -2.70 11.91 -6.63
C MET A 41 -2.67 11.65 -5.11
N LEU A 42 -1.85 12.41 -4.38
CA LEU A 42 -1.76 12.30 -2.92
C LEU A 42 -3.15 12.42 -2.27
N ARG A 43 -3.98 13.38 -2.67
CA ARG A 43 -5.34 13.56 -2.11
C ARG A 43 -6.26 12.35 -2.23
N THR A 44 -6.03 11.49 -3.23
CA THR A 44 -6.86 10.29 -3.46
C THR A 44 -6.40 9.09 -2.64
N LEU A 45 -5.17 9.12 -2.12
CA LEU A 45 -4.60 8.02 -1.34
C LEU A 45 -5.16 8.01 0.10
N PRO A 46 -5.33 6.83 0.73
CA PRO A 46 -5.66 6.71 2.14
C PRO A 46 -4.57 7.33 3.02
N LYS A 47 -4.96 7.95 4.14
CA LYS A 47 -4.04 8.67 5.06
C LYS A 47 -2.88 7.80 5.57
N ASP A 48 -3.07 6.49 5.62
CA ASP A 48 -2.05 5.54 6.10
C ASP A 48 -0.88 5.40 5.11
N GLN A 49 -1.13 5.49 3.80
CA GLN A 49 -0.11 5.32 2.76
C GLN A 49 0.79 6.55 2.58
N TYR A 50 0.35 7.73 3.04
CA TYR A 50 1.18 8.94 2.95
C TYR A 50 2.48 8.81 3.74
N LYS A 51 2.44 8.14 4.89
CA LYS A 51 3.62 7.99 5.75
C LYS A 51 4.69 7.13 5.08
N GLU A 52 4.29 6.06 4.42
CA GLU A 52 5.20 5.15 3.71
C GLU A 52 5.81 5.85 2.48
N ILE A 53 5.01 6.61 1.73
CA ILE A 53 5.48 7.40 0.58
C ILE A 53 6.43 8.53 1.03
N PHE A 54 6.13 9.23 2.12
CA PHE A 54 7.04 10.25 2.64
C PHE A 54 8.36 9.65 3.13
N GLN A 55 8.32 8.48 3.77
CA GLN A 55 9.53 7.77 4.18
C GLN A 55 10.37 7.29 2.99
N SER A 56 9.75 6.83 1.90
CA SER A 56 10.49 6.40 0.72
C SER A 56 11.15 7.55 -0.04
N ILE A 57 10.55 8.76 -0.02
CA ILE A 57 11.13 9.97 -0.63
C ILE A 57 12.25 10.57 0.23
N THR A 58 12.08 10.58 1.56
CA THR A 58 13.08 11.17 2.47
C THR A 58 14.26 10.24 2.75
N THR A 59 14.09 8.94 2.59
CA THR A 59 15.20 8.00 2.63
C THR A 59 15.89 8.04 1.26
N PRO A 60 17.13 8.55 1.14
CA PRO A 60 17.81 8.56 -0.15
C PRO A 60 17.86 7.12 -0.68
N SER A 61 17.16 6.90 -1.80
CA SER A 61 17.09 5.60 -2.44
C SER A 61 18.51 5.05 -2.55
N ARG A 62 18.74 3.87 -1.95
CA ARG A 62 20.00 3.13 -2.17
C ARG A 62 20.24 3.11 -3.68
N PRO A 63 21.46 3.43 -4.16
CA PRO A 63 21.74 3.43 -5.58
C PRO A 63 21.18 2.14 -6.19
N PHE A 64 20.23 2.29 -7.11
CA PHE A 64 19.56 1.17 -7.77
C PHE A 64 20.64 0.16 -8.14
N PRO A 65 20.53 -1.12 -7.73
CA PRO A 65 21.49 -2.13 -8.17
C PRO A 65 21.43 -2.09 -9.68
N ALA A 66 22.55 -1.67 -10.31
CA ALA A 66 22.65 -1.57 -11.75
C ALA A 66 22.18 -2.91 -12.30
N ALA A 67 21.03 -2.91 -12.98
CA ALA A 67 20.47 -4.11 -13.54
C ALA A 67 21.56 -4.77 -14.38
N THR A 68 22.11 -5.88 -13.88
CA THR A 68 23.01 -6.74 -14.62
C THR A 68 22.16 -7.36 -15.71
N SER A 69 22.05 -6.61 -16.81
CA SER A 69 21.62 -7.12 -18.08
C SER A 69 22.62 -8.21 -18.47
N ASP A 70 22.31 -9.45 -18.08
CA ASP A 70 22.91 -10.67 -18.61
C ASP A 70 22.46 -10.82 -20.07
N THR A 71 22.99 -9.94 -20.91
CA THR A 71 23.16 -10.25 -22.31
C THR A 71 24.48 -11.03 -22.42
N PRO A 72 24.53 -12.14 -23.19
CA PRO A 72 25.73 -12.94 -23.34
C PRO A 72 26.79 -12.11 -24.06
N ARG A 73 27.58 -11.38 -23.30
CA ARG A 73 28.65 -10.54 -23.77
C ARG A 73 29.91 -11.39 -23.89
N THR A 74 30.45 -11.42 -25.09
CA THR A 74 31.71 -12.09 -25.47
C THR A 74 32.80 -11.81 -24.43
N LYS A 75 33.34 -12.88 -23.84
CA LYS A 75 34.46 -12.86 -22.87
C LYS A 75 35.59 -11.96 -23.39
N ARG A 76 35.77 -10.80 -22.78
CA ARG A 76 37.09 -10.12 -22.74
C ARG A 76 37.72 -10.42 -21.41
N ILE A 77 38.94 -10.93 -21.48
CA ILE A 77 39.81 -11.29 -20.37
C ILE A 77 40.18 -9.98 -19.65
N ALA A 78 39.88 -9.90 -18.35
CA ALA A 78 40.27 -8.77 -17.50
C ALA A 78 41.65 -9.03 -16.87
N LEU A 79 42.47 -7.97 -16.84
CA LEU A 79 43.75 -7.87 -16.12
C LEU A 79 43.49 -7.79 -14.60
N PRO A 80 44.34 -8.39 -13.74
CA PRO A 80 44.14 -8.35 -12.29
C PRO A 80 44.39 -6.95 -11.73
N THR A 81 43.46 -6.48 -10.89
CA THR A 81 43.63 -5.32 -10.00
C THR A 81 43.55 -5.77 -8.55
N ASP A 82 44.48 -5.26 -7.75
CA ASP A 82 44.75 -5.63 -6.36
C ASP A 82 43.59 -5.40 -5.38
N PRO A 83 43.52 -6.17 -4.28
CA PRO A 83 42.49 -6.06 -3.26
C PRO A 83 42.70 -4.85 -2.33
N LYS A 84 41.62 -4.08 -2.12
CA LYS A 84 41.56 -2.94 -1.18
C LYS A 84 41.11 -3.43 0.21
N PRO A 85 41.74 -3.02 1.32
CA PRO A 85 41.41 -3.52 2.66
C PRO A 85 40.07 -2.97 3.18
N SER A 86 39.24 -3.89 3.70
CA SER A 86 37.96 -3.62 4.36
C SER A 86 38.18 -3.14 5.80
N ALA A 87 37.71 -1.93 6.12
CA ALA A 87 37.66 -1.41 7.48
C ALA A 87 36.47 -2.00 8.25
N GLY A 88 36.75 -2.47 9.47
CA GLY A 88 35.86 -3.25 10.33
C GLY A 88 34.80 -2.45 11.13
N PRO A 89 34.11 -3.14 12.06
CA PRO A 89 32.79 -2.74 12.57
C PRO A 89 32.90 -1.91 13.85
N TRP A 90 32.64 -0.60 13.77
CA TRP A 90 32.55 0.31 14.93
C TRP A 90 31.20 1.04 15.04
N ILE A 91 30.15 0.54 14.38
CA ILE A 91 28.80 1.12 14.47
C ILE A 91 27.92 0.20 15.32
N ALA A 92 28.16 0.15 16.62
CA ALA A 92 27.28 -0.58 17.55
C ALA A 92 26.92 0.21 18.82
N VAL A 93 27.51 1.39 19.06
CA VAL A 93 27.30 2.13 20.33
C VAL A 93 26.61 3.49 20.14
N GLY A 94 26.55 4.03 18.92
CA GLY A 94 25.95 5.35 18.66
C GLY A 94 24.43 5.38 18.47
N GLY A 95 23.77 4.24 18.24
CA GLY A 95 22.37 4.19 17.80
C GLY A 95 21.34 4.44 18.90
N VAL A 96 21.63 4.06 20.15
CA VAL A 96 20.63 4.06 21.23
C VAL A 96 20.41 5.47 21.81
N ALA A 97 21.45 6.30 21.87
CA ALA A 97 21.34 7.67 22.38
C ALA A 97 20.52 8.59 21.44
N ALA A 98 20.65 8.41 20.11
CA ALA A 98 19.92 9.22 19.14
C ALA A 98 18.40 8.93 19.15
N ILE A 99 17.99 7.68 19.39
CA ILE A 99 16.57 7.30 19.45
C ILE A 99 15.89 7.84 20.71
N LEU A 100 16.59 7.85 21.86
CA LEU A 100 16.05 8.43 23.10
C LEU A 100 15.90 9.95 23.03
N VAL A 101 16.85 10.65 22.39
CA VAL A 101 16.78 12.11 22.22
C VAL A 101 15.67 12.50 21.23
N CYS A 102 15.54 11.79 20.10
CA CYS A 102 14.44 12.03 19.15
C CYS A 102 13.06 11.67 19.72
N GLY A 103 12.95 10.60 20.51
CA GLY A 103 11.72 10.22 21.19
C GLY A 103 11.24 11.28 22.19
N PHE A 104 12.16 11.87 22.97
CA PHE A 104 11.83 12.94 23.91
C PHE A 104 11.49 14.27 23.21
N LEU A 105 12.16 14.61 22.11
CA LEU A 105 11.84 15.82 21.33
C LEU A 105 10.47 15.75 20.65
N TRP A 106 10.04 14.56 20.21
CA TRP A 106 8.72 14.40 19.62
C TRP A 106 7.59 14.39 20.64
N TRP A 107 7.86 13.95 21.89
CA TRP A 107 6.88 14.01 22.98
C TRP A 107 6.81 15.40 23.63
N GLY A 108 7.91 16.16 23.65
CA GLY A 108 8.00 17.47 24.29
C GLY A 108 7.42 18.64 23.49
N LEU A 109 7.38 18.56 22.15
CA LEU A 109 6.70 19.55 21.32
C LEU A 109 5.25 19.13 21.04
N GLY A 110 4.50 19.06 22.14
CA GLY A 110 3.04 18.96 22.11
C GLY A 110 2.42 20.09 21.30
N SER A 111 1.78 19.69 20.20
CA SER A 111 0.35 19.89 19.98
C SER A 111 -0.25 21.17 20.59
N SER A 112 0.09 22.33 20.04
CA SER A 112 -0.83 23.46 20.07
C SER A 112 -2.00 23.13 19.14
N ALA A 113 -3.07 22.56 19.70
CA ALA A 113 -4.34 22.48 19.01
C ALA A 113 -4.76 23.93 18.67
N PRO A 114 -5.01 24.27 17.40
CA PRO A 114 -5.48 25.60 17.05
C PRO A 114 -6.83 25.82 17.70
N GLU A 115 -6.89 26.86 18.53
CA GLU A 115 -8.10 27.38 19.15
C GLU A 115 -9.18 27.56 18.07
N PRO A 116 -10.42 27.09 18.26
CA PRO A 116 -11.48 27.26 17.29
C PRO A 116 -11.84 28.74 17.21
N VAL A 117 -11.27 29.41 16.20
CA VAL A 117 -11.70 30.76 15.82
C VAL A 117 -13.21 30.72 15.56
N PRO A 118 -14.00 31.59 16.22
CA PRO A 118 -15.43 31.67 15.97
C PRO A 118 -15.64 32.00 14.50
N VAL A 119 -16.23 31.05 13.76
CA VAL A 119 -16.58 31.22 12.36
C VAL A 119 -17.60 32.35 12.28
N THR A 120 -17.13 33.56 12.03
CA THR A 120 -17.98 34.69 11.69
C THR A 120 -18.70 34.28 10.41
N ALA A 121 -20.01 34.02 10.53
CA ALA A 121 -20.86 33.63 9.42
C ALA A 121 -20.74 34.70 8.32
N LYS A 122 -20.05 34.35 7.22
CA LYS A 122 -20.08 35.15 6.01
C LYS A 122 -21.54 35.18 5.53
N PRO A 123 -22.07 36.36 5.14
CA PRO A 123 -23.42 36.48 4.60
C PRO A 123 -23.63 35.45 3.49
N VAL A 124 -24.66 34.62 3.65
CA VAL A 124 -25.11 33.67 2.64
C VAL A 124 -25.37 34.45 1.36
N ARG A 125 -24.49 34.28 0.38
CA ARG A 125 -24.68 34.84 -0.95
C ARG A 125 -25.91 34.15 -1.56
N PRO A 126 -26.88 34.89 -2.10
CA PRO A 126 -28.01 34.31 -2.82
C PRO A 126 -27.53 33.30 -3.86
N PRO A 127 -28.18 32.13 -4.00
CA PRO A 127 -27.75 31.09 -4.91
C PRO A 127 -27.69 31.65 -6.33
N GLU A 128 -26.48 31.74 -6.85
CA GLU A 128 -26.24 32.12 -8.24
C GLU A 128 -26.88 31.06 -9.14
N GLN A 129 -27.89 31.48 -9.88
CA GLN A 129 -28.69 30.65 -10.76
C GLN A 129 -27.79 30.05 -11.84
N LYS A 130 -27.29 28.83 -11.59
CA LYS A 130 -26.56 28.02 -12.56
C LYS A 130 -27.42 27.94 -13.83
N LYS A 131 -26.96 28.58 -14.90
CA LYS A 131 -27.44 28.33 -16.26
C LYS A 131 -27.46 26.82 -16.48
N ALA A 132 -28.62 26.32 -16.91
CA ALA A 132 -28.81 24.91 -17.19
C ALA A 132 -27.69 24.42 -18.14
N PRO A 133 -27.02 23.30 -17.83
CA PRO A 133 -26.09 22.68 -18.75
C PRO A 133 -26.83 22.35 -20.07
N PRO A 134 -26.16 22.47 -21.23
CA PRO A 134 -26.74 22.08 -22.50
C PRO A 134 -27.23 20.62 -22.43
N PRO A 135 -28.31 20.27 -23.15
CA PRO A 135 -28.84 18.91 -23.15
C PRO A 135 -27.72 17.91 -23.49
N PRO A 136 -27.58 16.81 -22.73
CA PRO A 136 -26.60 15.77 -23.02
C PRO A 136 -26.80 15.30 -24.46
N LYS A 137 -25.76 15.43 -25.29
CA LYS A 137 -25.69 14.67 -26.54
C LYS A 137 -25.85 13.21 -26.17
N GLU A 138 -26.89 12.57 -26.71
CA GLU A 138 -27.13 11.13 -26.61
C GLU A 138 -25.81 10.41 -26.88
N SER A 139 -25.23 9.86 -25.82
CA SER A 139 -24.08 8.98 -25.97
C SER A 139 -24.56 7.74 -26.69
N PRO A 140 -23.85 7.26 -27.73
CA PRO A 140 -24.22 6.02 -28.40
C PRO A 140 -24.38 4.91 -27.35
N PRO A 141 -25.36 4.01 -27.54
CA PRO A 141 -25.61 2.94 -26.59
C PRO A 141 -24.29 2.21 -26.30
N PRO A 142 -23.98 1.95 -25.01
CA PRO A 142 -22.76 1.24 -24.66
C PRO A 142 -22.69 -0.06 -25.46
N PRO A 143 -21.53 -0.38 -26.07
CA PRO A 143 -21.40 -1.59 -26.85
C PRO A 143 -21.83 -2.78 -25.99
N THR A 144 -22.76 -3.58 -26.52
CA THR A 144 -23.23 -4.80 -25.88
C THR A 144 -22.00 -5.60 -25.42
N PRO A 145 -21.88 -5.92 -24.12
CA PRO A 145 -20.74 -6.68 -23.63
C PRO A 145 -20.56 -7.94 -24.49
N PRO A 146 -19.35 -8.23 -24.98
CA PRO A 146 -19.13 -9.44 -25.76
C PRO A 146 -19.63 -10.64 -24.95
N ALA A 147 -20.41 -11.50 -25.60
CA ALA A 147 -20.94 -12.71 -24.98
C ALA A 147 -19.77 -13.46 -24.30
N PRO A 148 -19.96 -13.93 -23.05
CA PRO A 148 -18.91 -14.63 -22.33
C PRO A 148 -18.42 -15.79 -23.21
N PRO A 149 -17.09 -15.96 -23.36
CA PRO A 149 -16.55 -17.03 -24.18
C PRO A 149 -17.12 -18.37 -23.70
N PRO A 150 -17.45 -19.30 -24.62
CA PRO A 150 -17.99 -20.59 -24.25
C PRO A 150 -17.05 -21.27 -23.26
N SER A 151 -17.60 -21.70 -22.13
CA SER A 151 -16.88 -22.36 -21.04
C SER A 151 -16.17 -23.59 -21.57
N VAL A 152 -14.87 -23.46 -21.88
CA VAL A 152 -14.05 -24.60 -22.26
C VAL A 152 -13.93 -25.49 -21.03
N PRO A 153 -14.26 -26.79 -21.10
CA PRO A 153 -14.13 -27.69 -19.96
C PRO A 153 -12.69 -27.64 -19.45
N ALA A 154 -12.54 -27.35 -18.15
CA ALA A 154 -11.24 -27.24 -17.51
C ALA A 154 -10.45 -28.55 -17.72
N SER A 155 -9.18 -28.42 -18.13
CA SER A 155 -8.29 -29.57 -18.25
C SER A 155 -8.18 -30.27 -16.87
N PRO A 156 -8.30 -31.61 -16.78
CA PRO A 156 -8.36 -32.34 -15.50
C PRO A 156 -7.15 -32.08 -14.57
N ASN A 157 -6.00 -31.70 -15.12
CA ASN A 157 -4.83 -31.30 -14.33
C ASN A 157 -5.04 -30.02 -13.51
N LYS A 158 -5.86 -29.07 -13.99
CA LYS A 158 -6.12 -27.80 -13.27
C LYS A 158 -6.97 -28.05 -12.03
N ASP A 159 -7.99 -28.89 -12.12
CA ASP A 159 -8.85 -29.23 -10.99
C ASP A 159 -8.04 -29.91 -9.87
N GLN A 160 -7.13 -30.83 -10.20
CA GLN A 160 -6.26 -31.46 -9.20
C GLN A 160 -5.33 -30.44 -8.52
N VAL A 161 -4.69 -29.55 -9.29
CA VAL A 161 -3.82 -28.50 -8.73
C VAL A 161 -4.59 -27.56 -7.80
N ALA A 162 -5.83 -27.20 -8.16
CA ALA A 162 -6.70 -26.37 -7.32
C ALA A 162 -7.07 -27.06 -6.00
N LEU A 163 -7.42 -28.35 -6.03
CA LEU A 163 -7.75 -29.14 -4.85
C LEU A 163 -6.52 -29.33 -3.93
N ASP A 164 -5.34 -29.59 -4.50
CA ASP A 164 -4.10 -29.69 -3.74
C ASP A 164 -3.72 -28.36 -3.08
N ALA A 165 -3.95 -27.23 -3.76
CA ALA A 165 -3.72 -25.90 -3.20
C ALA A 165 -4.66 -25.60 -2.02
N LEU A 166 -5.94 -25.97 -2.13
CA LEU A 166 -6.90 -25.83 -1.02
C LEU A 166 -6.52 -26.70 0.18
N ARG A 167 -6.11 -27.95 -0.05
CA ARG A 167 -5.63 -28.83 1.02
C ARG A 167 -4.44 -28.23 1.76
N LYS A 168 -3.45 -27.71 1.03
CA LYS A 168 -2.29 -27.02 1.61
C LYS A 168 -2.68 -25.78 2.40
N ALA A 169 -3.65 -25.00 1.91
CA ALA A 169 -4.15 -23.83 2.64
C ALA A 169 -4.84 -24.24 3.95
N GLN A 170 -5.62 -25.32 3.95
CA GLN A 170 -6.22 -25.89 5.16
C GLN A 170 -5.18 -26.41 6.15
N GLU A 171 -4.18 -27.15 5.69
CA GLU A 171 -3.06 -27.64 6.51
C GLU A 171 -2.26 -26.48 7.13
N TRP A 172 -2.04 -25.40 6.37
CA TRP A 172 -1.40 -24.20 6.91
C TRP A 172 -2.23 -23.56 8.02
N ALA A 173 -3.53 -23.46 7.79
CA ALA A 173 -4.47 -22.84 8.72
C ALA A 173 -4.58 -23.61 10.04
N THR A 174 -4.51 -24.94 9.99
CA THR A 174 -4.48 -25.79 11.20
C THR A 174 -3.15 -25.72 11.92
N ALA A 175 -2.03 -25.63 11.18
CA ALA A 175 -0.70 -25.50 11.76
C ALA A 175 -0.43 -24.11 12.38
N ASN A 176 -1.09 -23.05 11.88
CA ASN A 176 -0.84 -21.66 12.27
C ASN A 176 -2.13 -20.92 12.65
N PRO A 177 -2.82 -21.30 13.76
CA PRO A 177 -4.14 -20.77 14.09
C PRO A 177 -4.16 -19.27 14.43
N GLY A 178 -3.03 -18.67 14.82
CA GLY A 178 -2.90 -17.24 15.10
C GLY A 178 -2.45 -16.39 13.90
N ASP A 179 -1.99 -17.02 12.82
CA ASP A 179 -1.53 -16.32 11.61
C ASP A 179 -2.67 -16.19 10.60
N PHE A 180 -3.60 -15.29 10.90
CA PHE A 180 -4.76 -15.01 10.05
C PHE A 180 -4.32 -14.51 8.67
N ASP A 181 -3.33 -13.62 8.60
CA ASP A 181 -2.87 -13.03 7.34
C ASP A 181 -2.17 -14.05 6.45
N GLY A 182 -1.29 -14.88 7.01
CA GLY A 182 -0.67 -15.98 6.27
C GLY A 182 -1.71 -16.99 5.77
N THR A 183 -2.71 -17.32 6.59
CA THR A 183 -3.81 -18.21 6.21
C THR A 183 -4.66 -17.62 5.08
N ILE A 184 -5.08 -16.36 5.21
CA ILE A 184 -5.84 -15.63 4.17
C ILE A 184 -5.06 -15.62 2.86
N ARG A 185 -3.75 -15.37 2.90
CA ARG A 185 -2.89 -15.39 1.71
C ARG A 185 -2.87 -16.77 1.04
N LYS A 186 -2.75 -17.86 1.79
CA LYS A 186 -2.81 -19.22 1.23
C LYS A 186 -4.15 -19.52 0.56
N PHE A 187 -5.27 -19.08 1.14
CA PHE A 187 -6.58 -19.23 0.51
C PHE A 187 -6.77 -18.34 -0.73
N GLN A 188 -6.16 -17.15 -0.77
CA GLN A 188 -6.13 -16.31 -1.98
C GLN A 188 -5.35 -16.98 -3.11
N ASP A 189 -4.16 -17.51 -2.82
CA ASP A 189 -3.35 -18.25 -3.80
C ASP A 189 -4.12 -19.48 -4.33
N ALA A 190 -4.78 -20.23 -3.43
CA ALA A 190 -5.63 -21.35 -3.82
C ALA A 190 -6.83 -20.92 -4.67
N GLY A 191 -7.48 -19.80 -4.34
CA GLY A 191 -8.57 -19.21 -5.13
C GLY A 191 -8.13 -18.80 -6.53
N PHE A 192 -6.93 -18.25 -6.68
CA PHE A 192 -6.35 -17.94 -7.99
C PHE A 192 -6.18 -19.21 -8.83
N LEU A 193 -5.58 -20.26 -8.26
CA LEU A 193 -5.39 -21.56 -8.93
C LEU A 193 -6.71 -22.27 -9.24
N ALA A 194 -7.75 -22.01 -8.45
CA ALA A 194 -9.08 -22.57 -8.64
C ALA A 194 -9.93 -21.81 -9.69
N THR A 195 -9.42 -20.75 -10.32
CA THR A 195 -10.21 -19.98 -11.29
C THR A 195 -10.60 -20.83 -12.50
N GLY A 196 -11.91 -20.97 -12.74
CA GLY A 196 -12.47 -21.78 -13.82
C GLY A 196 -12.52 -23.28 -13.53
N THR A 197 -12.26 -23.71 -12.29
CA THR A 197 -12.38 -25.10 -11.85
C THR A 197 -13.60 -25.31 -10.96
N SER A 198 -13.93 -26.57 -10.67
CA SER A 198 -14.98 -26.93 -9.72
C SER A 198 -14.70 -26.45 -8.27
N ALA A 199 -13.43 -26.25 -7.92
CA ALA A 199 -12.98 -25.84 -6.59
C ALA A 199 -13.12 -24.34 -6.29
N GLN A 200 -13.43 -23.51 -7.30
CA GLN A 200 -13.46 -22.05 -7.15
C GLN A 200 -14.42 -21.57 -6.05
N ALA A 201 -15.63 -22.15 -6.02
CA ALA A 201 -16.66 -21.78 -5.07
C ALA A 201 -16.28 -22.16 -3.62
N GLU A 202 -15.59 -23.28 -3.44
CA GLU A 202 -15.11 -23.71 -2.13
C GLU A 202 -13.97 -22.81 -1.64
N ALA A 203 -13.02 -22.48 -2.50
CA ALA A 203 -11.93 -21.56 -2.20
C ALA A 203 -12.44 -20.19 -1.73
N GLY A 204 -13.46 -19.64 -2.42
CA GLY A 204 -14.08 -18.37 -2.07
C GLY A 204 -14.74 -18.41 -0.68
N LYS A 205 -15.55 -19.44 -0.40
CA LYS A 205 -16.20 -19.62 0.90
C LYS A 205 -15.18 -19.76 2.04
N ALA A 206 -14.11 -20.52 1.82
CA ALA A 206 -13.06 -20.70 2.82
C ALA A 206 -12.32 -19.39 3.11
N LEU A 207 -12.02 -18.59 2.08
CA LEU A 207 -11.40 -17.27 2.23
C LEU A 207 -12.30 -16.30 3.03
N GLU A 208 -13.60 -16.26 2.73
CA GLU A 208 -14.55 -15.41 3.45
C GLU A 208 -14.69 -15.81 4.91
N LEU A 209 -14.74 -17.12 5.20
CA LEU A 209 -14.79 -17.65 6.55
C LEU A 209 -13.57 -17.23 7.37
N TRP A 210 -12.36 -17.28 6.80
CA TRP A 210 -11.15 -16.86 7.50
C TRP A 210 -11.09 -15.34 7.73
N ARG A 211 -11.56 -14.53 6.77
CA ARG A 211 -11.73 -13.09 6.98
C ARG A 211 -12.75 -12.78 8.07
N GLN A 212 -13.82 -13.55 8.15
CA GLN A 212 -14.81 -13.40 9.23
C GLN A 212 -14.20 -13.74 10.58
N LYS A 213 -13.48 -14.86 10.70
CA LYS A 213 -12.76 -15.23 11.93
C LYS A 213 -11.76 -14.16 12.37
N GLN A 214 -11.03 -13.58 11.43
CA GLN A 214 -10.11 -12.48 11.72
C GLN A 214 -10.85 -11.27 12.32
N ARG A 215 -11.99 -10.87 11.76
CA ARG A 215 -12.81 -9.79 12.30
C ARG A 215 -13.36 -10.11 13.68
N GLU A 216 -13.85 -11.33 13.89
CA GLU A 216 -14.38 -11.78 15.18
C GLU A 216 -13.29 -11.81 16.26
N PHE A 217 -12.08 -12.26 15.91
CA PHE A 217 -10.92 -12.26 16.78
C PHE A 217 -10.56 -10.83 17.23
N PHE A 218 -10.38 -9.90 16.28
CA PHE A 218 -10.06 -8.51 16.62
C PHE A 218 -11.22 -7.80 17.34
N ALA A 219 -12.47 -8.10 17.00
CA ALA A 219 -13.62 -7.56 17.72
C ALA A 219 -13.63 -8.02 19.19
N ALA A 220 -13.28 -9.28 19.45
CA ALA A 220 -13.15 -9.80 20.80
C ALA A 220 -11.99 -9.12 21.57
N GLU A 221 -10.82 -8.96 20.95
CA GLU A 221 -9.69 -8.26 21.58
C GLU A 221 -9.98 -6.78 21.85
N ILE A 222 -10.69 -6.09 20.96
CA ILE A 222 -11.09 -4.70 21.19
C ILE A 222 -12.09 -4.63 22.36
N ALA A 223 -13.02 -5.57 22.43
CA ALA A 223 -14.01 -5.62 23.51
C ALA A 223 -13.38 -5.86 24.89
N THR A 224 -12.26 -6.59 24.97
CA THR A 224 -11.53 -6.76 26.24
C THR A 224 -10.77 -5.51 26.67
N LEU A 225 -10.31 -4.68 25.73
CA LEU A 225 -9.57 -3.44 26.00
C LEU A 225 -10.49 -2.24 26.27
N GLU A 226 -11.73 -2.27 25.79
CA GLU A 226 -12.71 -1.18 25.95
C GLU A 226 -12.90 -0.68 27.40
N PRO A 227 -13.02 -1.53 28.45
CA PRO A 227 -13.17 -1.04 29.82
C PRO A 227 -11.96 -0.27 30.33
N ASP A 228 -10.74 -0.71 30.00
CA ASP A 228 -9.50 -0.09 30.45
C ASP A 228 -9.31 1.28 29.77
N VAL A 229 -9.59 1.35 28.46
CA VAL A 229 -9.59 2.62 27.73
C VAL A 229 -10.62 3.58 28.31
N LYS A 230 -11.84 3.11 28.63
CA LYS A 230 -12.86 3.94 29.28
C LYS A 230 -12.44 4.42 30.67
N ALA A 231 -11.74 3.59 31.44
CA ALA A 231 -11.22 3.98 32.75
C ALA A 231 -10.16 5.08 32.63
N ALA A 232 -9.19 4.90 31.73
CA ALA A 232 -8.14 5.89 31.47
C ALA A 232 -8.70 7.23 30.96
N VAL A 233 -9.66 7.20 30.01
CA VAL A 233 -10.30 8.43 29.52
C VAL A 233 -11.06 9.16 30.62
N LYS A 234 -11.74 8.42 31.53
CA LYS A 234 -12.40 9.05 32.67
C LYS A 234 -11.40 9.73 33.60
N GLU A 235 -10.29 9.08 33.93
CA GLU A 235 -9.25 9.63 34.79
C GLU A 235 -8.65 10.92 34.21
N GLU A 236 -8.36 10.96 32.90
CA GLU A 236 -7.90 12.18 32.23
C GLU A 236 -8.94 13.31 32.25
N GLN A 237 -10.22 12.99 32.08
CA GLN A 237 -11.29 13.97 32.17
C GLN A 237 -11.44 14.52 33.59
N PHE A 238 -11.29 13.68 34.61
CA PHE A 238 -11.28 14.12 36.02
C PHE A 238 -10.10 15.05 36.30
N ARG A 239 -8.90 14.72 35.80
CA ARG A 239 -7.73 15.56 35.98
C ARG A 239 -7.91 16.95 35.36
N LYS A 240 -8.43 17.03 34.13
CA LYS A 240 -8.72 18.30 33.44
C LYS A 240 -9.81 19.14 34.12
N ALA A 241 -10.67 18.53 34.93
CA ALA A 241 -11.72 19.25 35.66
C ALA A 241 -11.23 19.82 37.01
N LEU A 242 -10.05 19.39 37.48
CA LEU A 242 -9.44 19.89 38.72
C LEU A 242 -8.46 21.05 38.48
N ASP A 243 -8.02 21.24 37.24
CA ASP A 243 -7.21 22.37 36.77
C ASP A 243 -8.11 23.56 36.39
#